data_AF-K6TTU8-F1
#
_entry.id   AF-K6TTU8-F1
#
_cell.length_a   1.000
_cell.length_b   1.000
_cell.length_c   1.000
_cell.angle_alpha   90.00
_cell.angle_beta   90.00
_cell.angle_gamma   90.00
#
_symmetry.space_group_name_H-M   'P 1'
#
loop_
_entity.id
_entity.type
_entity.pdbx_description
1 polymer ?
#
loop_
_entity_poly.entity_id
_entity_poly.type
_entity_poly.pdbx_seq_one_letter_code
_entity_poly.pdbx_strand_id
1 'polypeptide(L)'
;MENAESLEDIVVFPGIEELFSLIKIQELYEDGVYDLIIVDCAPTGETVALLKFPELFSWYMEKLFPIEKVALKVLRPISKSAFKLEMPSEVAMNDIEKLYVKLGNLQELLKNKEICSIRLVTIPEKMVVEESKRNYMYLNLYNFNVDGLYINRIIPKDIENNFFDKWKQLQNNYLDELNSVFINIPTYKIKWYEADINGVEGLSRIIEDSLSDENIFKVLKRTVNETFEKTEKGYRLELYIPFADKASFDLLESGTDIIIKIGNFKRNIPIPNTIRKYKISSAKLENEKLSIIFE
;
A
#
# COMPACT_ATOMS: atom_id res chain seq x y z
N MET A 1 32.50 26.69 19.02
CA MET A 1 32.18 25.26 19.11
C MET A 1 30.70 25.20 19.42
N GLU A 2 29.89 25.41 18.39
CA GLU A 2 28.43 25.43 18.43
C GLU A 2 27.97 24.56 17.25
N ASN A 3 26.84 23.85 17.43
CA ASN A 3 26.15 22.95 16.50
C ASN A 3 26.50 21.46 16.59
N ALA A 4 26.27 20.86 17.76
CA ALA A 4 26.12 19.40 17.88
C ALA A 4 24.94 19.00 18.78
N GLU A 5 23.97 19.89 18.99
CA GLU A 5 22.74 19.58 19.73
C GLU A 5 21.54 19.53 18.78
N SER A 6 20.74 18.48 18.95
CA SER A 6 19.38 18.24 18.47
C SER A 6 19.12 17.57 17.10
N LEU A 7 19.89 16.54 16.72
CA LEU A 7 19.38 15.50 15.80
C LEU A 7 18.64 14.37 16.53
N GLU A 8 18.75 14.29 17.86
CA GLU A 8 18.18 13.21 18.68
C GLU A 8 16.72 13.44 19.11
N ASP A 9 16.15 14.63 18.88
CA ASP A 9 14.75 14.97 19.22
C ASP A 9 13.78 14.87 18.04
N ILE A 10 14.15 14.13 16.99
CA ILE A 10 13.12 13.60 16.09
C ILE A 10 12.38 12.56 16.92
N VAL A 11 11.19 12.91 17.40
CA VAL A 11 10.19 11.93 17.83
C VAL A 11 10.14 10.88 16.72
N VAL A 12 10.76 9.72 16.95
CA VAL A 12 10.82 8.63 15.97
C VAL A 12 9.41 8.07 15.91
N PHE A 13 8.55 8.72 15.13
CA PHE A 13 7.27 8.12 14.78
C PHE A 13 7.61 6.83 14.01
N PRO A 14 7.10 5.67 14.44
CA PRO A 14 7.32 4.42 13.72
C PRO A 14 6.96 4.60 12.24
N GLY A 15 7.83 4.19 11.32
CA GLY A 15 7.59 4.30 9.88
C GLY A 15 8.14 5.57 9.20
N ILE A 16 8.73 6.52 9.94
CA ILE A 16 9.30 7.75 9.35
C ILE A 16 10.54 7.47 8.49
N GLU A 17 11.40 6.53 8.90
CA GLU A 17 12.64 6.23 8.18
C GLU A 17 12.34 5.68 6.79
N GLU A 18 11.37 4.77 6.73
CA GLU A 18 10.88 4.18 5.49
C GLU A 18 10.20 5.24 4.62
N LEU A 19 9.46 6.17 5.22
CA LEU A 19 8.81 7.26 4.50
C LEU A 19 9.83 8.16 3.78
N PHE A 20 10.91 8.54 4.46
CA PHE A 20 11.99 9.29 3.81
C PHE A 20 12.66 8.51 2.69
N SER A 21 12.76 7.19 2.84
CA SER A 21 13.27 6.31 1.78
C SER A 21 12.37 6.34 0.53
N LEU A 22 11.04 6.32 0.71
CA LEU A 22 10.10 6.47 -0.40
C LEU A 22 10.15 7.85 -1.05
N ILE A 23 10.25 8.92 -0.25
CA ILE A 23 10.43 10.28 -0.78
C ILE A 23 11.72 10.35 -1.61
N LYS A 24 12.80 9.69 -1.18
CA LYS A 24 14.04 9.64 -1.95
C LYS A 24 13.87 8.86 -3.26
N ILE A 25 13.13 7.76 -3.26
CA ILE A 25 12.80 7.01 -4.49
C ILE A 25 12.01 7.88 -5.46
N GLN A 26 11.04 8.66 -4.97
CA GLN A 26 10.31 9.61 -5.80
C GLN A 26 11.24 10.67 -6.42
N GLU A 27 12.16 11.25 -5.65
CA GLU A 27 13.13 12.21 -6.19
C GLU A 27 13.98 11.58 -7.31
N LEU A 28 14.47 10.34 -7.13
CA LEU A 28 15.23 9.63 -8.16
C LEU A 28 14.40 9.36 -9.42
N TYR A 29 13.11 9.10 -9.27
CA TYR A 29 12.17 8.95 -10.37
C TYR A 29 11.96 10.27 -11.12
N GLU A 30 11.73 11.37 -10.40
CA GLU A 30 11.52 12.71 -10.97
C GLU A 30 12.77 13.23 -11.69
N ASP A 31 13.97 12.94 -11.16
CA ASP A 31 15.24 13.31 -11.77
C ASP A 31 15.51 12.54 -13.09
N GLY A 32 14.75 11.48 -13.38
CA GLY A 32 14.87 10.71 -14.62
C GLY A 32 16.21 9.98 -14.78
N VAL A 33 16.89 9.69 -13.68
CA VAL A 33 18.24 9.07 -13.69
C VAL A 33 18.19 7.59 -14.10
N TYR A 34 17.07 6.92 -13.83
CA TYR A 34 16.88 5.50 -14.10
C TYR A 34 15.62 5.26 -14.93
N ASP A 35 15.69 4.33 -15.88
CA ASP A 35 14.52 3.88 -16.65
C ASP A 35 13.58 3.00 -15.81
N LEU A 36 14.13 2.30 -14.81
CA LEU A 36 13.42 1.38 -13.93
C LEU A 36 14.03 1.43 -12.53
N ILE A 37 13.17 1.56 -11.52
CA ILE A 37 13.55 1.47 -10.11
C ILE A 37 12.86 0.24 -9.51
N ILE A 38 13.66 -0.71 -9.03
CA ILE A 38 13.16 -1.89 -8.30
C ILE A 38 13.39 -1.64 -6.81
N VAL A 39 12.32 -1.72 -6.02
CA VAL A 39 12.38 -1.52 -4.57
C VAL A 39 12.17 -2.87 -3.90
N ASP A 40 13.19 -3.35 -3.19
CA ASP A 40 13.04 -4.48 -2.29
C ASP A 40 12.54 -3.97 -0.94
N CYS A 41 11.29 -4.30 -0.64
CA CYS A 41 10.62 -3.78 0.55
C CYS A 41 10.79 -4.74 1.74
N ALA A 42 10.81 -4.17 2.95
CA ALA A 42 10.76 -4.92 4.20
C ALA A 42 9.58 -5.91 4.24
N PRO A 43 9.62 -6.95 5.10
CA PRO A 43 8.53 -7.91 5.24
C PRO A 43 7.16 -7.23 5.48
N THR A 44 6.13 -7.95 5.10
CA THR A 44 4.91 -7.39 4.49
C THR A 44 4.14 -6.38 5.35
N GLY A 45 4.11 -6.56 6.68
CA GLY A 45 3.37 -5.69 7.59
C GLY A 45 3.94 -4.26 7.69
N GLU A 46 5.25 -4.11 7.61
CA GLU A 46 5.96 -2.82 7.71
C GLU A 46 5.86 -2.03 6.40
N THR A 47 6.01 -2.71 5.26
CA THR A 47 5.81 -2.12 3.93
C THR A 47 4.36 -1.67 3.71
N VAL A 48 3.41 -2.45 4.21
CA VAL A 48 2.01 -2.06 4.21
C VAL A 48 1.80 -0.81 5.06
N ALA A 49 2.42 -0.69 6.24
CA ALA A 49 2.35 0.53 7.04
C ALA A 49 2.95 1.72 6.29
N LEU A 50 4.14 1.56 5.69
CA LEU A 50 4.83 2.54 4.87
C LEU A 50 3.94 3.15 3.78
N LEU A 51 3.21 2.30 3.04
CA LEU A 51 2.31 2.75 1.97
C LEU A 51 1.03 3.44 2.48
N LYS A 52 0.67 3.30 3.77
CA LYS A 52 -0.43 4.05 4.42
C LYS A 52 -0.04 5.48 4.75
N PHE A 53 1.22 5.68 5.13
CA PHE A 53 1.66 6.90 5.77
C PHE A 53 1.37 8.17 4.96
N PRO A 54 1.47 8.19 3.62
CA PRO A 54 1.09 9.37 2.85
C PRO A 54 -0.38 9.78 3.04
N GLU A 55 -1.30 8.80 3.04
CA GLU A 55 -2.75 9.04 3.22
C GLU A 55 -3.07 9.42 4.68
N LEU A 56 -2.42 8.76 5.65
CA LEU A 56 -2.62 9.02 7.08
C LEU A 56 -2.03 10.37 7.54
N PHE A 57 -0.87 10.75 7.02
CA PHE A 57 -0.23 12.02 7.37
C PHE A 57 -0.98 13.18 6.75
N SER A 58 -1.44 13.06 5.49
CA SER A 58 -2.30 14.06 4.86
C SER A 58 -3.56 14.31 5.69
N TRP A 59 -4.21 13.24 6.16
CA TRP A 59 -5.34 13.32 7.07
C TRP A 59 -5.00 14.00 8.41
N TYR A 60 -3.86 13.63 9.01
CA TYR A 60 -3.42 14.22 10.28
C TYR A 60 -3.14 15.72 10.14
N MET A 61 -2.53 16.11 9.03
CA MET A 61 -2.23 17.49 8.68
C MET A 61 -3.49 18.34 8.53
N GLU A 62 -4.49 17.85 7.79
CA GLU A 62 -5.78 18.54 7.67
C GLU A 62 -6.48 18.73 9.03
N LYS A 63 -6.35 17.76 9.92
CA LYS A 63 -7.03 17.76 11.22
C LYS A 63 -6.32 18.60 12.29
N LEU A 64 -4.99 18.54 12.34
CA LEU A 64 -4.18 19.30 13.30
C LEU A 64 -4.00 20.76 12.89
N PHE A 65 -3.78 20.99 11.59
CA PHE A 65 -3.48 22.30 11.03
C PHE A 65 -4.50 22.68 9.94
N PRO A 66 -5.80 22.82 10.26
CA PRO A 66 -6.74 23.40 9.32
C PRO A 66 -6.18 24.73 8.84
N ILE A 67 -6.12 24.94 7.52
CA ILE A 67 -5.67 26.21 6.92
C ILE A 67 -6.47 27.41 7.49
N GLU A 68 -7.70 27.17 7.92
CA GLU A 68 -8.56 28.12 8.66
C GLU A 68 -7.97 28.57 10.01
N LYS A 69 -7.21 27.70 10.70
CA LYS A 69 -6.46 28.06 11.93
C LYS A 69 -5.14 28.77 11.62
N VAL A 70 -4.56 28.61 10.43
CA VAL A 70 -3.40 29.42 9.99
C VAL A 70 -3.80 30.89 9.83
N ALA A 71 -5.08 31.18 9.51
CA ALA A 71 -5.64 32.53 9.56
C ALA A 71 -5.67 33.13 10.98
N LEU A 72 -5.53 32.33 12.05
CA LEU A 72 -5.30 32.83 13.42
C LEU A 72 -3.93 33.51 13.59
N LYS A 73 -3.08 33.59 12.55
CA LYS A 73 -1.93 34.51 12.49
C LYS A 73 -2.33 35.95 12.88
N VAL A 74 -3.58 36.35 12.69
CA VAL A 74 -4.12 37.67 13.09
C VAL A 74 -4.45 37.76 14.59
N LEU A 75 -4.54 36.64 15.31
CA LEU A 75 -4.95 36.55 16.73
C LEU A 75 -3.80 36.08 17.68
N ARG A 76 -2.53 36.27 17.28
CA ARG A 76 -1.31 35.94 18.05
C ARG A 76 -1.34 36.32 19.56
N PRO A 77 -2.00 37.40 20.02
CA PRO A 77 -2.02 37.73 21.45
C PRO A 77 -2.91 36.83 22.32
N ILE A 78 -3.87 36.10 21.74
CA ILE A 78 -4.95 35.44 22.51
C ILE A 78 -4.74 33.91 22.62
N SER A 79 -3.96 33.30 21.72
CA SER A 79 -3.82 31.83 21.67
C SER A 79 -3.02 31.22 22.83
N LYS A 80 -2.06 31.96 23.42
CA LYS A 80 -1.19 31.44 24.50
C LYS A 80 -1.93 31.01 25.76
N SER A 81 -3.11 31.57 26.05
CA SER A 81 -3.80 31.33 27.32
C SER A 81 -4.93 30.29 27.23
N ALA A 82 -5.40 29.95 26.02
CA ALA A 82 -6.52 29.02 25.82
C ALA A 82 -6.08 27.65 25.28
N PHE A 83 -4.95 27.59 24.56
CA PHE A 83 -4.37 26.35 24.06
C PHE A 83 -2.93 26.27 24.54
N LYS A 84 -2.61 25.31 25.44
CA LYS A 84 -1.23 24.95 25.84
C LYS A 84 -0.46 24.26 24.69
N LEU A 85 -0.65 24.70 23.45
CA LEU A 85 0.11 24.23 22.29
C LEU A 85 1.11 25.32 21.93
N GLU A 86 2.40 25.01 22.04
CA GLU A 86 3.43 25.83 21.43
C GLU A 86 3.25 25.77 19.91
N MET A 87 2.96 26.92 19.30
CA MET A 87 2.78 27.00 17.86
C MET A 87 4.15 26.87 17.18
N PRO A 88 4.29 26.05 16.13
CA PRO A 88 5.54 25.92 15.39
C PRO A 88 6.04 27.27 14.86
N SER A 89 7.35 27.40 14.69
CA SER A 89 7.95 28.57 14.05
C SER A 89 7.52 28.69 12.57
N GLU A 90 7.70 29.87 11.97
CA GLU A 90 7.37 30.07 10.55
C GLU A 90 8.19 29.17 9.62
N VAL A 91 9.44 28.87 9.99
CA VAL A 91 10.30 27.92 9.27
C VAL A 91 9.73 26.51 9.37
N ALA A 92 9.38 26.05 10.57
CA ALA A 92 8.79 24.73 10.78
C ALA A 92 7.46 24.57 10.02
N MET A 93 6.64 25.62 9.96
CA MET A 93 5.39 25.59 9.20
C MET A 93 5.63 25.41 7.70
N ASN A 94 6.61 26.11 7.14
CA ASN A 94 6.97 25.98 5.72
C ASN A 94 7.47 24.56 5.38
N ASP A 95 8.31 23.97 6.24
CA ASP A 95 8.82 22.63 6.01
C ASP A 95 7.73 21.55 6.10
N ILE A 96 6.74 21.76 6.99
CA ILE A 96 5.54 20.93 7.06
C ILE A 96 4.70 21.05 5.77
N GLU A 97 4.50 22.25 5.23
CA GLU A 97 3.78 22.46 3.97
C GLU A 97 4.50 21.76 2.80
N LYS A 98 5.82 21.88 2.70
CA LYS A 98 6.62 21.16 1.68
C LYS A 98 6.48 19.65 1.81
N LEU A 99 6.57 19.13 3.03
CA LEU A 99 6.41 17.70 3.29
C LEU A 99 5.02 17.22 2.86
N TYR A 100 3.96 17.97 3.20
CA TYR A 100 2.60 17.65 2.76
C TYR A 100 2.48 17.56 1.24
N VAL A 101 3.05 18.51 0.50
CA VAL A 101 3.07 18.47 -0.98
C VAL A 101 3.86 17.25 -1.49
N LYS A 102 5.04 16.98 -0.94
CA LYS A 102 5.83 15.78 -1.30
C LYS A 102 5.03 14.49 -1.09
N LEU A 103 4.28 14.39 0.00
CA LEU A 103 3.48 13.21 0.30
C LEU A 103 2.28 13.03 -0.64
N GLY A 104 1.63 14.13 -1.04
CA GLY A 104 0.59 14.09 -2.07
C GLY A 104 1.12 13.55 -3.39
N ASN A 105 2.27 14.09 -3.85
CA ASN A 105 2.91 13.65 -5.08
C ASN A 105 3.39 12.18 -4.98
N LEU A 106 3.94 11.77 -3.84
CA LEU A 106 4.33 10.38 -3.58
C LEU A 106 3.12 9.45 -3.69
N GLN A 107 1.99 9.82 -3.08
CA GLN A 107 0.76 9.02 -3.13
C GLN A 107 0.23 8.91 -4.56
N GLU A 108 0.27 9.99 -5.34
CA GLU A 108 -0.12 9.99 -6.75
C GLU A 108 0.78 9.06 -7.58
N LEU A 109 2.10 9.15 -7.40
CA LEU A 109 3.07 8.29 -8.07
C LEU A 109 2.84 6.80 -7.75
N LEU A 110 2.74 6.45 -6.47
CA LEU A 110 2.55 5.06 -6.04
C LEU A 110 1.20 4.47 -6.46
N LYS A 111 0.16 5.30 -6.62
CA LYS A 111 -1.16 4.87 -7.12
C LYS A 111 -1.30 4.94 -8.64
N ASN A 112 -0.31 5.49 -9.35
CA ASN A 112 -0.32 5.55 -10.80
C ASN A 112 -0.02 4.18 -11.42
N LYS A 113 -1.06 3.51 -11.91
CA LYS A 113 -1.01 2.15 -12.46
C LYS A 113 -0.28 2.04 -13.81
N GLU A 114 0.07 3.17 -14.43
CA GLU A 114 0.89 3.20 -15.64
C GLU A 114 2.39 3.14 -15.33
N ILE A 115 2.77 3.60 -14.12
CA ILE A 115 4.16 3.85 -13.73
C ILE A 115 4.61 2.87 -12.64
N CYS A 116 3.78 2.66 -11.63
CA CYS A 116 4.09 1.87 -10.44
C CYS A 116 3.22 0.60 -10.38
N SER A 117 3.85 -0.52 -10.07
CA SER A 117 3.17 -1.76 -9.70
C SER A 117 3.88 -2.47 -8.55
N ILE A 118 3.12 -3.30 -7.84
CA ILE A 118 3.59 -4.12 -6.73
C ILE A 118 3.48 -5.58 -7.14
N ARG A 119 4.50 -6.37 -6.76
CA ARG A 119 4.55 -7.80 -7.03
C ARG A 119 4.72 -8.55 -5.73
N LEU A 120 3.88 -9.53 -5.52
CA LEU A 120 3.91 -10.34 -4.32
C LEU A 120 4.88 -11.49 -4.51
N VAL A 121 5.71 -11.76 -3.50
CA VAL A 121 6.51 -12.97 -3.42
C VAL A 121 5.93 -13.84 -2.31
N THR A 122 5.66 -15.10 -2.60
CA THR A 122 5.03 -16.06 -1.69
C THR A 122 5.73 -17.41 -1.74
N ILE A 123 5.41 -18.26 -0.77
CA ILE A 123 5.81 -19.67 -0.73
C ILE A 123 4.51 -20.48 -0.56
N PRO A 124 4.36 -21.64 -1.21
CA PRO A 124 3.17 -22.48 -1.13
C PRO A 124 3.08 -23.22 0.22
N GLU A 125 2.93 -22.46 1.30
CA GLU A 125 2.73 -22.88 2.68
C GLU A 125 1.54 -22.14 3.28
N LYS A 126 0.73 -22.84 4.09
CA LYS A 126 -0.55 -22.31 4.60
C LYS A 126 -0.48 -20.88 5.12
N MET A 127 0.44 -20.62 6.04
CA MET A 127 0.55 -19.32 6.71
C MET A 127 0.92 -18.21 5.71
N VAL A 128 1.85 -18.50 4.81
CA VAL A 128 2.36 -17.55 3.81
C VAL A 128 1.31 -17.27 2.73
N VAL A 129 0.53 -18.27 2.34
CA VAL A 129 -0.62 -18.09 1.43
C VAL A 129 -1.66 -17.17 2.05
N GLU A 130 -2.04 -17.41 3.31
CA GLU A 130 -3.00 -16.56 4.02
C GLU A 130 -2.48 -15.12 4.23
N GLU A 131 -1.18 -14.96 4.48
CA GLU A 131 -0.53 -13.64 4.53
C GLU A 131 -0.57 -12.93 3.17
N SER A 132 -0.29 -13.67 2.09
CA SER A 132 -0.30 -13.14 0.71
C SER A 132 -1.69 -12.65 0.30
N LYS A 133 -2.74 -13.41 0.63
CA LYS A 133 -4.14 -12.98 0.43
C LYS A 133 -4.48 -11.71 1.20
N ARG A 134 -4.06 -11.65 2.46
CA ARG A 134 -4.29 -10.48 3.34
C ARG A 134 -3.58 -9.24 2.79
N ASN A 135 -2.35 -9.38 2.32
CA ASN A 135 -1.59 -8.29 1.70
C ASN A 135 -2.23 -7.86 0.39
N TYR A 136 -2.65 -8.80 -0.45
CA TYR A 136 -3.36 -8.48 -1.67
C TYR A 136 -4.64 -7.69 -1.37
N MET A 137 -5.54 -8.20 -0.52
CA MET A 137 -6.74 -7.48 -0.07
C MET A 137 -6.41 -6.05 0.34
N TYR A 138 -5.38 -5.90 1.18
CA TYR A 138 -4.97 -4.64 1.76
C TYR A 138 -4.43 -3.65 0.70
N LEU A 139 -3.59 -4.10 -0.23
CA LEU A 139 -3.05 -3.26 -1.31
C LEU A 139 -4.17 -2.78 -2.24
N ASN A 140 -5.13 -3.66 -2.55
CA ASN A 140 -6.32 -3.31 -3.33
C ASN A 140 -7.21 -2.31 -2.55
N LEU A 141 -7.39 -2.50 -1.23
CA LEU A 141 -8.11 -1.56 -0.36
C LEU A 141 -7.48 -0.17 -0.41
N TYR A 142 -6.17 -0.03 -0.58
CA TYR A 142 -5.47 1.25 -0.69
C TYR A 142 -5.29 1.76 -2.13
N ASN A 143 -5.90 1.07 -3.11
CA ASN A 143 -5.84 1.41 -4.53
C ASN A 143 -4.42 1.33 -5.14
N PHE A 144 -3.56 0.48 -4.59
CA PHE A 144 -2.28 0.13 -5.22
C PHE A 144 -2.46 -0.96 -6.27
N ASN A 145 -1.68 -0.87 -7.35
CA ASN A 145 -1.73 -1.85 -8.43
C ASN A 145 -0.85 -3.05 -8.11
N VAL A 146 -1.44 -4.23 -7.93
CA VAL A 146 -0.70 -5.50 -7.84
C VAL A 146 -0.81 -6.23 -9.18
N ASP A 147 0.33 -6.50 -9.81
CA ASP A 147 0.38 -7.00 -11.19
C ASP A 147 1.16 -8.31 -11.40
N GLY A 148 1.75 -8.87 -10.33
CA GLY A 148 2.48 -10.13 -10.42
C GLY A 148 2.53 -10.89 -9.09
N LEU A 149 2.59 -12.22 -9.21
CA LEU A 149 2.81 -13.15 -8.10
C LEU A 149 4.01 -14.04 -8.41
N TYR A 150 5.00 -14.07 -7.54
CA TYR A 150 6.16 -14.95 -7.61
C TYR A 150 6.05 -16.00 -6.51
N ILE A 151 5.84 -17.25 -6.91
CA ILE A 151 5.74 -18.39 -6.00
C ILE A 151 7.12 -19.04 -5.92
N ASN A 152 7.81 -18.79 -4.82
CA ASN A 152 9.16 -19.27 -4.56
C ASN A 152 9.16 -20.66 -3.89
N ARG A 153 10.31 -21.35 -3.98
CA ARG A 153 10.58 -22.65 -3.36
C ARG A 153 9.62 -23.78 -3.78
N ILE A 154 9.33 -23.86 -5.07
CA ILE A 154 8.56 -24.98 -5.62
C ILE A 154 9.45 -26.22 -5.71
N ILE A 155 9.00 -27.32 -5.10
CA ILE A 155 9.70 -28.59 -5.09
C ILE A 155 9.75 -29.13 -6.54
N PRO A 156 10.94 -29.42 -7.08
CA PRO A 156 11.07 -29.96 -8.43
C PRO A 156 10.32 -31.30 -8.59
N LYS A 157 9.60 -31.45 -9.70
CA LYS A 157 8.76 -32.63 -9.94
C LYS A 157 9.58 -33.89 -10.18
N ASP A 158 10.74 -33.72 -10.81
CA ASP A 158 11.73 -34.73 -11.20
C ASP A 158 12.50 -35.37 -10.03
N ILE A 159 12.34 -34.87 -8.79
CA ILE A 159 12.91 -35.53 -7.62
C ILE A 159 12.12 -36.81 -7.28
N GLU A 160 12.66 -37.98 -7.63
CA GLU A 160 12.13 -39.28 -7.22
C GLU A 160 12.58 -39.62 -5.80
N ASN A 161 11.88 -39.08 -4.79
CA ASN A 161 12.15 -39.36 -3.38
C ASN A 161 10.86 -39.40 -2.56
N ASN A 162 10.52 -40.59 -2.06
CA ASN A 162 9.31 -40.85 -1.27
C ASN A 162 9.14 -39.96 -0.04
N PHE A 163 10.24 -39.43 0.51
CA PHE A 163 10.19 -38.48 1.64
C PHE A 163 9.42 -37.21 1.29
N PHE A 164 9.55 -36.72 0.04
CA PHE A 164 8.94 -35.48 -0.43
C PHE A 164 7.52 -35.67 -0.97
N ASP A 165 7.00 -36.89 -1.13
CA ASP A 165 5.70 -37.11 -1.78
C ASP A 165 4.56 -36.37 -1.07
N LYS A 166 4.51 -36.48 0.27
CA LYS A 166 3.50 -35.76 1.07
C LYS A 166 3.68 -34.24 1.01
N TRP A 167 4.91 -33.77 0.95
CA TRP A 167 5.22 -32.34 0.83
C TRP A 167 4.81 -31.81 -0.54
N LYS A 168 5.07 -32.55 -1.62
CA LYS A 168 4.62 -32.24 -2.98
C LYS A 168 3.09 -32.20 -3.05
N GLN A 169 2.39 -33.16 -2.43
CA GLN A 169 0.93 -33.16 -2.36
C GLN A 169 0.39 -31.93 -1.63
N LEU A 170 0.92 -31.63 -0.45
CA LEU A 170 0.51 -30.46 0.32
C LEU A 170 0.81 -29.15 -0.41
N GLN A 171 2.00 -29.05 -1.01
CA GLN A 171 2.41 -27.91 -1.82
C GLN A 171 1.49 -27.71 -3.02
N ASN A 172 1.11 -28.78 -3.72
CA ASN A 172 0.18 -28.70 -4.85
C ASN A 172 -1.19 -28.15 -4.43
N ASN A 173 -1.71 -28.53 -3.27
CA ASN A 173 -2.97 -27.96 -2.76
C ASN A 173 -2.87 -26.44 -2.58
N TYR A 174 -1.76 -25.95 -2.04
CA TYR A 174 -1.52 -24.51 -1.88
C TYR A 174 -1.22 -23.81 -3.21
N LEU A 175 -0.58 -24.48 -4.16
CA LEU A 175 -0.40 -23.96 -5.52
C LEU A 175 -1.75 -23.82 -6.23
N ASP A 176 -2.64 -24.79 -6.11
CA ASP A 176 -3.98 -24.73 -6.71
C ASP A 176 -4.81 -23.61 -6.09
N GLU A 177 -4.72 -23.44 -4.77
CA GLU A 177 -5.31 -22.33 -4.05
C GLU A 177 -4.76 -20.98 -4.54
N LEU A 178 -3.45 -20.80 -4.62
CA LEU A 178 -2.82 -19.58 -5.14
C LEU A 178 -3.24 -19.31 -6.59
N ASN A 179 -3.26 -20.31 -7.47
CA ASN A 179 -3.68 -20.15 -8.86
C ASN A 179 -5.16 -19.74 -8.97
N SER A 180 -6.02 -20.24 -8.08
CA SER A 180 -7.44 -19.89 -8.03
C SER A 180 -7.64 -18.44 -7.55
N VAL A 181 -6.99 -18.10 -6.44
CA VAL A 181 -7.03 -16.77 -5.78
C VAL A 181 -6.48 -15.68 -6.70
N PHE A 182 -5.38 -15.97 -7.38
CA PHE A 182 -4.65 -15.03 -8.24
C PHE A 182 -4.84 -15.33 -9.72
N ILE A 183 -5.98 -15.93 -10.11
CA ILE A 183 -6.24 -16.39 -11.49
C ILE A 183 -6.05 -15.29 -12.55
N ASN A 184 -6.33 -14.05 -12.16
CA ASN A 184 -6.21 -12.90 -13.05
C ASN A 184 -4.86 -12.21 -12.93
N ILE A 185 -3.86 -12.74 -12.22
CA ILE A 185 -2.54 -12.11 -12.06
C ILE A 185 -1.47 -13.02 -12.68
N PRO A 186 -0.57 -12.47 -13.52
CA PRO A 186 0.63 -13.18 -13.96
C PRO A 186 1.36 -13.83 -12.79
N THR A 187 1.58 -15.14 -12.89
CA THR A 187 2.17 -15.94 -11.81
C THR A 187 3.45 -16.63 -12.31
N TYR A 188 4.54 -16.40 -11.60
CA TYR A 188 5.86 -16.96 -11.88
C TYR A 188 6.20 -18.01 -10.83
N LYS A 189 6.66 -19.17 -11.28
CA LYS A 189 6.94 -20.34 -10.42
C LYS A 189 8.44 -20.54 -10.35
N ILE A 190 9.04 -20.26 -9.19
CA ILE A 190 10.48 -20.37 -8.98
C ILE A 190 10.79 -21.69 -8.26
N LYS A 191 11.69 -22.46 -8.88
CA LYS A 191 12.18 -23.74 -8.36
C LYS A 191 12.87 -23.57 -6.99
N TRP A 192 12.79 -24.61 -6.15
CA TRP A 192 13.64 -24.72 -4.97
C TRP A 192 15.00 -25.31 -5.34
N TYR A 193 16.07 -24.60 -5.01
CA TYR A 193 17.46 -24.98 -5.29
C TYR A 193 18.11 -25.70 -4.12
N GLU A 194 19.07 -26.56 -4.44
CA GLU A 194 19.83 -27.39 -3.49
C GLU A 194 20.83 -26.60 -2.64
N ALA A 195 21.17 -25.38 -3.05
CA ALA A 195 22.10 -24.49 -2.37
C ALA A 195 21.62 -23.04 -2.45
N ASP A 196 22.17 -22.19 -1.61
CA ASP A 196 21.91 -20.76 -1.65
C ASP A 196 22.34 -20.18 -3.00
N ILE A 197 21.44 -19.40 -3.59
CA ILE A 197 21.68 -18.72 -4.85
C ILE A 197 22.54 -17.49 -4.60
N ASN A 198 23.81 -17.60 -4.99
CA ASN A 198 24.81 -16.56 -4.79
C ASN A 198 25.44 -16.14 -6.11
N GLY A 199 25.73 -14.84 -6.23
CA GLY A 199 26.40 -14.25 -7.39
C GLY A 199 25.57 -14.30 -8.68
N VAL A 200 26.17 -13.78 -9.75
CA VAL A 200 25.54 -13.64 -11.06
C VAL A 200 25.20 -14.99 -11.70
N GLU A 201 26.01 -16.01 -11.44
CA GLU A 201 25.79 -17.37 -11.95
C GLU A 201 24.51 -17.98 -11.37
N GLY A 202 24.29 -17.84 -10.06
CA GLY A 202 23.07 -18.31 -9.43
C GLY A 202 21.82 -17.55 -9.91
N LEU A 203 21.93 -16.24 -10.13
CA LEU A 203 20.85 -15.45 -10.72
C LEU A 203 20.54 -15.88 -12.16
N SER A 204 21.56 -16.14 -12.97
CA SER A 204 21.41 -16.62 -14.35
C SER A 204 20.66 -17.95 -14.38
N ARG A 205 20.96 -18.85 -13.44
CA ARG A 205 20.24 -20.12 -13.28
C ARG A 205 18.76 -19.92 -12.97
N ILE A 206 18.39 -18.97 -12.10
CA ILE A 206 16.97 -18.64 -11.84
C ILE A 206 16.28 -18.15 -13.11
N ILE A 207 16.97 -17.31 -13.89
CA ILE A 207 16.43 -16.75 -15.13
C ILE A 207 16.14 -17.88 -16.14
N GLU A 208 17.11 -18.75 -16.36
CA GLU A 208 17.00 -19.90 -17.27
C GLU A 208 15.92 -20.90 -16.84
N ASP A 209 15.86 -21.24 -15.55
CA ASP A 209 14.96 -22.27 -15.03
C ASP A 209 13.51 -21.78 -14.88
N SER A 210 13.28 -20.47 -14.64
CA SER A 210 12.00 -20.00 -14.10
C SER A 210 11.50 -18.65 -14.62
N LEU A 211 12.32 -17.82 -15.28
CA LEU A 211 11.95 -16.44 -15.67
C LEU A 211 12.28 -16.13 -17.14
N SER A 212 11.72 -16.90 -18.08
CA SER A 212 11.92 -16.70 -19.52
C SER A 212 11.02 -15.63 -20.16
N ASP A 213 10.21 -14.91 -19.38
CA ASP A 213 9.29 -13.90 -19.89
C ASP A 213 10.00 -12.56 -20.10
N GLU A 214 10.06 -12.09 -21.34
CA GLU A 214 10.71 -10.83 -21.70
C GLU A 214 9.99 -9.59 -21.13
N ASN A 215 8.74 -9.74 -20.68
CA ASN A 215 7.96 -8.66 -20.11
C ASN A 215 8.04 -8.61 -18.59
N ILE A 216 8.95 -9.35 -17.95
CA ILE A 216 9.07 -9.39 -16.48
C ILE A 216 9.29 -8.02 -15.86
N PHE A 217 9.69 -6.96 -16.57
CA PHE A 217 9.83 -5.62 -15.98
C PHE A 217 8.69 -4.67 -16.31
N LYS A 218 7.77 -5.06 -17.19
CA LYS A 218 6.62 -4.23 -17.56
C LYS A 218 5.52 -4.33 -16.51
N VAL A 219 4.65 -3.32 -16.49
CA VAL A 219 3.37 -3.43 -15.79
C VAL A 219 2.45 -4.32 -16.63
N LEU A 220 2.19 -5.53 -16.14
CA LEU A 220 1.50 -6.58 -16.90
C LEU A 220 -0.02 -6.51 -16.77
N LYS A 221 -0.49 -5.95 -15.66
CA LYS A 221 -1.92 -5.83 -15.37
C LYS A 221 -2.21 -4.54 -14.63
N ARG A 222 -3.37 -3.98 -14.96
CA ARG A 222 -3.95 -2.82 -14.27
C ARG A 222 -5.31 -3.25 -13.73
N THR A 223 -5.42 -3.28 -12.42
CA THR A 223 -6.70 -3.58 -11.76
C THR A 223 -7.42 -2.27 -11.46
N VAL A 224 -8.73 -2.22 -11.69
CA VAL A 224 -9.56 -1.09 -11.26
C VAL A 224 -10.01 -1.35 -9.84
N ASN A 225 -9.32 -0.71 -8.89
CA ASN A 225 -9.50 -0.97 -7.46
C ASN A 225 -10.49 -0.03 -6.77
N GLU A 226 -10.69 1.15 -7.35
CA GLU A 226 -11.48 2.21 -6.76
C GLU A 226 -12.13 2.99 -7.90
N THR A 227 -13.45 3.16 -7.83
CA THR A 227 -14.21 3.98 -8.78
C THR A 227 -15.20 4.85 -8.04
N PHE A 228 -15.30 6.10 -8.49
CA PHE A 228 -16.29 7.05 -8.02
C PHE A 228 -17.19 7.41 -9.20
N GLU A 229 -18.44 6.99 -9.15
CA GLU A 229 -19.39 7.18 -10.23
C GLU A 229 -20.58 8.02 -9.77
N LYS A 230 -21.08 8.89 -10.65
CA LYS A 230 -22.29 9.67 -10.41
C LYS A 230 -23.50 8.80 -10.72
N THR A 231 -24.45 8.73 -9.78
CA THR A 231 -25.74 8.06 -9.97
C THR A 231 -26.84 9.09 -10.24
N GLU A 232 -28.07 8.65 -10.52
CA GLU A 232 -29.22 9.54 -10.70
C GLU A 232 -29.50 10.39 -9.45
N LYS A 233 -29.28 9.82 -8.26
CA LYS A 233 -29.62 10.45 -6.97
C LYS A 233 -28.42 10.99 -6.20
N GLY A 234 -27.20 10.60 -6.56
CA GLY A 234 -25.98 11.04 -5.89
C GLY A 234 -24.74 10.38 -6.47
N TYR A 235 -24.03 9.59 -5.65
CA TYR A 235 -22.76 8.98 -6.04
C TYR A 235 -22.63 7.54 -5.54
N ARG A 236 -21.75 6.77 -6.18
CA ARG A 236 -21.33 5.44 -5.76
C ARG A 236 -19.82 5.37 -5.70
N LEU A 237 -19.29 4.90 -4.57
CA LEU A 237 -17.91 4.48 -4.43
C LEU A 237 -17.87 2.96 -4.49
N GLU A 238 -17.19 2.39 -5.47
CA GLU A 238 -16.88 0.96 -5.50
C GLU A 238 -15.40 0.73 -5.19
N LEU A 239 -15.14 -0.17 -4.26
CA LEU A 239 -13.80 -0.60 -3.86
C LEU A 239 -13.65 -2.10 -4.08
N TYR A 240 -12.63 -2.52 -4.81
CA TYR A 240 -12.26 -3.92 -4.92
C TYR A 240 -11.45 -4.35 -3.69
N ILE A 241 -12.01 -5.25 -2.89
CA ILE A 241 -11.46 -5.71 -1.62
C ILE A 241 -11.59 -7.25 -1.56
N PRO A 242 -10.74 -7.99 -2.29
CA PRO A 242 -10.80 -9.44 -2.36
C PRO A 242 -10.49 -10.08 -1.01
N PHE A 243 -11.08 -11.24 -0.71
CA PHE A 243 -10.86 -12.00 0.53
C PHE A 243 -11.25 -11.28 1.83
N ALA A 244 -11.93 -10.13 1.76
CA ALA A 244 -12.44 -9.45 2.96
C ALA A 244 -13.51 -10.30 3.65
N ASP A 245 -13.31 -10.53 4.95
CA ASP A 245 -14.32 -11.15 5.79
C ASP A 245 -15.41 -10.13 6.15
N LYS A 246 -16.65 -10.43 5.71
CA LYS A 246 -17.83 -9.60 5.97
C LYS A 246 -18.08 -9.39 7.47
N ALA A 247 -17.71 -10.34 8.33
CA ALA A 247 -17.88 -10.22 9.77
C ALA A 247 -16.90 -9.22 10.42
N SER A 248 -15.83 -8.87 9.71
CA SER A 248 -14.77 -7.98 10.20
C SER A 248 -14.87 -6.55 9.65
N PHE A 249 -15.95 -6.23 8.93
CA PHE A 249 -16.15 -4.96 8.24
C PHE A 249 -16.91 -3.95 9.11
N ASP A 250 -16.27 -2.81 9.39
CA ASP A 250 -16.91 -1.64 9.97
C ASP A 250 -16.77 -0.44 9.02
N LEU A 251 -17.86 0.33 8.86
CA LEU A 251 -17.88 1.59 8.14
C LEU A 251 -18.27 2.71 9.10
N LEU A 252 -17.45 3.76 9.15
CA LEU A 252 -17.72 4.94 9.97
C LEU A 252 -17.61 6.19 9.10
N GLU A 253 -18.58 7.10 9.23
CA GLU A 253 -18.51 8.42 8.62
C GLU A 253 -17.93 9.41 9.64
N SER A 254 -16.92 10.17 9.24
CA SER A 254 -16.27 11.16 10.10
C SER A 254 -16.12 12.48 9.37
N GLY A 255 -17.21 13.26 9.28
CA GLY A 255 -17.22 14.64 8.77
C GLY A 255 -16.74 14.78 7.33
N THR A 256 -15.43 14.81 7.13
CA THR A 256 -14.74 14.92 5.84
C THR A 256 -14.29 13.58 5.27
N ASP A 257 -14.37 12.48 6.03
CA ASP A 257 -13.79 11.20 5.65
C ASP A 257 -14.75 10.03 5.82
N ILE A 258 -14.52 8.99 5.02
CA ILE A 258 -15.08 7.65 5.19
C ILE A 258 -14.00 6.77 5.74
N ILE A 259 -14.28 6.17 6.90
CA ILE A 259 -13.37 5.26 7.55
C ILE A 259 -13.86 3.84 7.29
N ILE A 260 -13.08 3.09 6.52
CA ILE A 260 -13.30 1.67 6.28
C ILE A 260 -12.36 0.88 7.17
N LYS A 261 -12.89 -0.03 7.97
CA LYS A 261 -12.11 -0.94 8.81
C LYS A 261 -12.44 -2.39 8.45
N ILE A 262 -11.40 -3.19 8.25
CA ILE A 262 -11.48 -4.62 7.96
C ILE A 262 -10.46 -5.32 8.84
N GLY A 263 -10.94 -5.94 9.93
CA GLY A 263 -10.07 -6.51 10.96
C GLY A 263 -9.15 -5.45 11.59
N ASN A 264 -7.83 -5.63 11.43
CA ASN A 264 -6.81 -4.69 11.93
C ASN A 264 -6.47 -3.57 10.92
N PHE A 265 -7.05 -3.61 9.73
CA PHE A 265 -6.80 -2.62 8.70
C PHE A 265 -7.84 -1.52 8.78
N LYS A 266 -7.39 -0.28 8.64
CA LYS A 266 -8.23 0.92 8.59
C LYS A 266 -7.76 1.76 7.42
N ARG A 267 -8.64 2.28 6.59
CA ARG A 267 -8.37 3.27 5.55
C ARG A 267 -9.31 4.46 5.74
N ASN A 268 -8.77 5.68 5.64
CA ASN A 268 -9.57 6.91 5.67
C ASN A 268 -9.61 7.46 4.25
N ILE A 269 -10.77 7.44 3.62
CA ILE A 269 -10.98 7.96 2.27
C ILE A 269 -11.57 9.36 2.38
N PRO A 270 -10.85 10.41 1.94
CA PRO A 270 -11.38 11.77 1.93
C PRO A 270 -12.59 11.88 1.02
N ILE A 271 -13.63 12.57 1.49
CA ILE A 271 -14.87 12.81 0.75
C ILE A 271 -14.68 14.05 -0.13
N PRO A 272 -14.74 13.92 -1.48
CA PRO A 272 -14.67 15.06 -2.38
C PRO A 272 -15.72 16.13 -2.04
N ASN A 273 -15.36 17.40 -2.18
CA ASN A 273 -16.27 18.53 -1.89
C ASN A 273 -17.61 18.44 -2.62
N THR A 274 -17.62 17.85 -3.82
CA THR A 274 -18.83 17.63 -4.64
C THR A 274 -19.85 16.72 -3.98
N ILE A 275 -19.40 15.80 -3.11
CA ILE A 275 -20.26 14.78 -2.51
C ILE A 275 -20.53 15.00 -1.01
N ARG A 276 -19.88 15.99 -0.37
CA ARG A 276 -20.04 16.30 1.08
C ARG A 276 -21.47 16.63 1.53
N LYS A 277 -22.36 16.96 0.59
CA LYS A 277 -23.79 17.24 0.88
C LYS A 277 -24.67 15.98 0.95
N TYR A 278 -24.17 14.85 0.48
CA TYR A 278 -24.87 13.56 0.49
C TYR A 278 -24.51 12.78 1.74
N LYS A 279 -25.38 11.86 2.16
CA LYS A 279 -25.13 10.93 3.27
C LYS A 279 -24.96 9.52 2.74
N ILE A 280 -24.26 8.68 3.50
CA ILE A 280 -24.18 7.26 3.18
C ILE A 280 -25.57 6.65 3.36
N SER A 281 -26.18 6.23 2.25
CA SER A 281 -27.49 5.58 2.24
C SER A 281 -27.39 4.07 2.40
N SER A 282 -26.31 3.47 1.88
CA SER A 282 -26.03 2.04 2.02
C SER A 282 -24.55 1.73 1.80
N ALA A 283 -24.11 0.62 2.40
CA ALA A 283 -22.80 0.03 2.16
C ALA A 283 -22.95 -1.49 2.11
N LYS A 284 -22.43 -2.12 1.05
CA LYS A 284 -22.60 -3.56 0.81
C LYS A 284 -21.31 -4.19 0.29
N LEU A 285 -20.86 -5.25 0.95
CA LEU A 285 -19.74 -6.08 0.51
C LEU A 285 -20.26 -7.35 -0.19
N GLU A 286 -20.11 -7.42 -1.51
CA GLU A 286 -20.53 -8.55 -2.36
C GLU A 286 -19.53 -8.79 -3.48
N ASN A 287 -19.28 -10.07 -3.81
CA ASN A 287 -18.39 -10.45 -4.91
C ASN A 287 -17.05 -9.71 -4.89
N GLU A 288 -16.41 -9.66 -3.71
CA GLU A 288 -15.13 -8.96 -3.49
C GLU A 288 -15.17 -7.45 -3.70
N LYS A 289 -16.35 -6.84 -3.82
CA LYS A 289 -16.52 -5.40 -3.98
C LYS A 289 -17.32 -4.81 -2.83
N LEU A 290 -16.81 -3.73 -2.26
CA LEU A 290 -17.55 -2.87 -1.35
C LEU A 290 -18.15 -1.71 -2.15
N SER A 291 -19.48 -1.66 -2.23
CA SER A 291 -20.23 -0.58 -2.85
C SER A 291 -20.83 0.31 -1.76
N ILE A 292 -20.47 1.59 -1.75
CA ILE A 292 -21.00 2.62 -0.85
C ILE A 292 -21.79 3.62 -1.68
N ILE A 293 -23.06 3.84 -1.32
CA ILE A 293 -23.96 4.76 -2.02
C ILE A 293 -24.16 6.03 -1.18
N PHE A 294 -24.06 7.18 -1.84
CA PHE A 294 -24.30 8.50 -1.28
C PHE A 294 -25.55 9.12 -1.92
N GLU A 295 -26.54 9.48 -1.11
CA GLU A 295 -27.82 10.11 -1.51
C GLU A 295 -28.23 11.24 -0.56
#